data_AF-A0A2U0I493-F1
#
_entry.id   AF-A0A2U0I493-F1
#
_cell.length_a   1.000
_cell.length_b   1.000
_cell.length_c   1.000
_cell.angle_alpha   90.00
_cell.angle_beta   90.00
_cell.angle_gamma   90.00
#
_symmetry.space_group_name_H-M   'P 1'
#
loop_
_entity.id
_entity.type
_entity.pdbx_description
1 polymer ?
#
loop_
_entity_poly.entity_id
_entity_poly.type
_entity_poly.pdbx_seq_one_letter_code
_entity_poly.pdbx_strand_id
1 'polypeptide(L)'
;MTTTTETTKTTSKINKILNDLTPGERTVCPLPHDGYLFLEHDVPSLLIYRKKPNDKATLRLARSGASYLIIGEEHFDFFQEFISVLTEKMAAKFGSFILLEIFSGETNSHEFVIRGPSHKLPVSLDVLKDELCKIPSRKYNVQLTARIEQTKQRQLEAVTPLFSIKDIKAKGGTLIGLEVPPVYRDADDNVYPVYFRKFRDSLIEAIQKAIFEFIRVQTTSKLTNFHALGKRDIHSEVFKIDKQLTEIQLSYQFLLLIAPVNIQALRKRFFETNFEEIGAYHYRLLPVDPDILKRKLYNLRIDEIDDPALSYLFDEKREEIDQQLTMLKERGSKNFFYSSVRLYKGIDPNVLTEAKLILQNIDEDHSQEERQDIDAKAFAKMAEREFEYFKKQSPDYNGNIHIRDDVNIMMVSQGELYLPSDYTMTKNGAAALLQHEIGTHALTYYNGSQQSLSQMAAGFADYDALQEGIAVLSEYLIGGLSGNRLRILAGRVVAGDALLDGADFKQVFSLLHTQYGFSKENAFNITSRMFQGGGFLKDIIYLKGLVELRDYLIDDGELEPLLAGKFALKHVEVIEDLTDRGLLTPPKLKPRYLTSPGFNKKIDHIKQGLALSKMI
;
A
#
# COMPACT_ATOMS: atom_id res chain seq x y z
N MET A 1 7.07 15.48 57.74
CA MET A 1 6.06 16.38 57.14
C MET A 1 6.41 16.84 55.72
N THR A 2 7.64 16.61 55.23
CA THR A 2 8.08 16.94 53.86
C THR A 2 7.71 15.89 52.81
N THR A 3 7.66 14.60 53.18
CA THR A 3 7.33 13.48 52.26
C THR A 3 5.86 13.48 51.81
N THR A 4 4.92 13.84 52.69
CA THR A 4 3.48 13.78 52.40
C THR A 4 3.02 14.86 51.41
N THR A 5 3.73 15.99 51.37
CA THR A 5 3.48 17.14 50.48
C THR A 5 4.07 16.98 49.09
N GLU A 6 5.10 16.15 48.92
CA GLU A 6 5.64 15.78 47.61
C GLU A 6 4.77 14.72 46.93
N THR A 7 4.33 13.69 47.65
CA THR A 7 3.45 12.64 47.09
C THR A 7 2.14 13.24 46.57
N THR A 8 1.49 14.13 47.33
CA THR A 8 0.25 14.79 46.90
C THR A 8 0.40 15.70 45.68
N LYS A 9 1.56 16.34 45.50
CA LYS A 9 1.88 17.12 44.29
C LYS A 9 2.15 16.22 43.08
N THR A 10 2.80 15.08 43.28
CA THR A 10 3.07 14.10 42.22
C THR A 10 1.78 13.45 41.73
N THR A 11 0.93 12.95 42.62
CA THR A 11 -0.38 12.38 42.26
C THR A 11 -1.28 13.39 41.53
N SER A 12 -1.27 14.67 41.95
CA SER A 12 -2.01 15.75 41.27
C SER A 12 -1.53 15.99 39.83
N LYS A 13 -0.20 15.93 39.59
CA LYS A 13 0.37 16.03 38.23
C LYS A 13 0.02 14.82 37.37
N ILE A 14 0.10 13.60 37.92
CA ILE A 14 -0.24 12.36 37.22
C ILE A 14 -1.72 12.37 36.82
N ASN A 15 -2.61 12.73 37.74
CA ASN A 15 -4.03 12.83 37.43
C ASN A 15 -4.31 13.88 36.36
N LYS A 16 -3.62 15.03 36.38
CA LYS A 16 -3.74 16.02 35.30
C LYS A 16 -3.33 15.47 33.92
N ILE A 17 -2.34 14.58 33.85
CA ILE A 17 -1.91 13.92 32.60
C ILE A 17 -2.93 12.87 32.16
N LEU A 18 -3.57 12.16 33.10
CA LEU A 18 -4.47 11.03 32.86
C LEU A 18 -5.96 11.36 33.05
N ASN A 19 -6.34 12.64 33.01
CA ASN A 19 -7.64 13.08 33.55
C ASN A 19 -8.81 12.53 32.72
N ASP A 20 -8.72 12.59 31.39
CA ASP A 20 -9.81 12.17 30.50
C ASP A 20 -9.30 11.15 29.47
N LEU A 21 -9.45 9.85 29.79
CA LEU A 21 -9.19 8.75 28.84
C LEU A 21 -10.37 8.59 27.85
N THR A 22 -10.67 9.67 27.14
CA THR A 22 -11.79 9.76 26.20
C THR A 22 -11.64 8.73 25.07
N PRO A 23 -12.69 7.97 24.72
CA PRO A 23 -12.66 7.09 23.55
C PRO A 23 -12.29 7.84 22.26
N GLY A 24 -11.45 7.24 21.42
CA GLY A 24 -10.93 7.83 20.18
C GLY A 24 -9.80 8.84 20.37
N GLU A 25 -9.51 9.27 21.60
CA GLU A 25 -8.41 10.20 21.88
C GLU A 25 -7.15 9.47 22.36
N ARG A 26 -6.09 10.24 22.59
CA ARG A 26 -4.80 9.76 23.05
C ARG A 26 -4.08 10.81 23.89
N THR A 27 -3.13 10.33 24.68
CA THR A 27 -2.22 11.16 25.46
C THR A 27 -0.80 10.97 24.93
N VAL A 28 -0.22 12.04 24.37
CA VAL A 28 1.17 12.08 23.90
C VAL A 28 1.89 13.20 24.62
N CYS A 29 2.81 12.88 25.54
CA CYS A 29 3.50 13.90 26.30
C CYS A 29 4.88 13.45 26.80
N PRO A 30 5.87 14.36 26.86
CA PRO A 30 7.05 14.15 27.66
C PRO A 30 6.66 14.05 29.14
N LEU A 31 7.30 13.12 29.84
CA LEU A 31 7.15 12.95 31.28
C LEU A 31 8.40 13.48 31.99
N PRO A 32 8.32 13.78 33.31
CA PRO A 32 9.50 14.04 34.13
C PRO A 32 10.56 12.93 34.02
N HIS A 33 11.80 13.27 34.40
CA HIS A 33 12.93 12.32 34.45
C HIS A 33 13.21 11.62 33.11
N ASP A 34 13.18 12.39 32.02
CA ASP A 34 13.47 11.90 30.66
C ASP A 34 12.54 10.76 30.18
N GLY A 35 11.34 10.71 30.76
CA GLY A 35 10.28 9.80 30.35
C GLY A 35 9.46 10.31 29.18
N TYR A 36 8.73 9.42 28.52
CA TYR A 36 7.83 9.78 27.42
C TYR A 36 6.65 8.81 27.35
N LEU A 37 5.44 9.35 27.25
CA LEU A 37 4.22 8.57 27.08
C LEU A 37 3.64 8.79 25.69
N PHE A 38 3.32 7.68 25.03
CA PHE A 38 2.36 7.63 23.93
C PHE A 38 1.27 6.64 24.33
N LEU A 39 0.05 7.09 24.54
CA LEU A 39 -1.05 6.29 25.04
C LEU A 39 -2.30 6.47 24.18
N GLU A 40 -2.68 5.43 23.44
CA GLU A 40 -4.00 5.32 22.82
C GLU A 40 -5.03 4.97 23.89
N HIS A 41 -6.09 5.78 24.07
CA HIS A 41 -7.06 5.58 25.15
C HIS A 41 -7.95 4.35 24.96
N ASP A 42 -7.97 3.77 23.75
CA ASP A 42 -8.80 2.62 23.38
C ASP A 42 -8.05 1.29 23.34
N VAL A 43 -6.75 1.31 23.63
CA VAL A 43 -5.89 0.13 23.56
C VAL A 43 -5.52 -0.29 24.97
N PRO A 44 -6.06 -1.41 25.51
CA PRO A 44 -5.79 -1.87 26.87
C PRO A 44 -4.43 -2.56 27.02
N SER A 45 -3.39 -2.02 26.37
CA SER A 45 -2.01 -2.51 26.48
C SER A 45 -1.01 -1.37 26.59
N LEU A 46 0.13 -1.62 27.22
CA LEU A 46 1.26 -0.68 27.28
C LEU A 46 2.59 -1.42 27.12
N LEU A 47 3.36 -1.05 26.10
CA LEU A 47 4.75 -1.47 25.97
C LEU A 47 5.63 -0.57 26.85
N ILE A 48 6.51 -1.15 27.64
CA ILE A 48 7.38 -0.42 28.56
C ILE A 48 8.83 -0.67 28.15
N TYR A 49 9.60 0.39 28.03
CA TYR A 49 11.04 0.33 27.83
C TYR A 49 11.75 1.23 28.83
N ARG A 50 12.77 0.69 29.50
CA ARG A 50 13.67 1.47 30.37
C ARG A 50 14.87 1.89 29.55
N LYS A 51 15.16 3.19 29.53
CA LYS A 51 16.34 3.71 28.83
C LYS A 51 17.60 3.05 29.37
N LYS A 52 18.43 2.64 28.41
CA LYS A 52 19.80 2.21 28.62
C LYS A 52 20.70 3.01 27.66
N PRO A 53 21.91 3.36 28.09
CA PRO A 53 22.91 3.94 27.19
C PRO A 53 23.11 3.05 25.95
N ASN A 54 23.18 3.68 24.78
CA ASN A 54 23.45 3.04 23.47
C ASN A 54 22.44 1.99 22.97
N ASP A 55 21.32 1.74 23.65
CA ASP A 55 20.33 0.73 23.23
C ASP A 55 19.20 1.32 22.36
N LYS A 56 19.58 2.06 21.31
CA LYS A 56 18.61 2.73 20.41
C LYS A 56 17.70 1.75 19.67
N ALA A 57 18.19 0.55 19.36
CA ALA A 57 17.43 -0.46 18.63
C ALA A 57 16.25 -1.00 19.46
N THR A 58 16.48 -1.40 20.72
CA THR A 58 15.42 -1.89 21.60
C THR A 58 14.38 -0.79 21.89
N LEU A 59 14.83 0.47 22.07
CA LEU A 59 13.93 1.62 22.18
C LEU A 59 12.99 1.71 20.96
N ARG A 60 13.52 1.52 19.75
CA ARG A 60 12.71 1.54 18.52
C ARG A 60 11.71 0.38 18.46
N LEU A 61 12.06 -0.81 18.96
CA LEU A 61 11.11 -1.94 19.06
C LEU A 61 9.91 -1.57 19.96
N ALA A 62 10.16 -0.93 21.10
CA ALA A 62 9.10 -0.50 22.01
C ALA A 62 8.20 0.60 21.41
N ARG A 63 8.80 1.56 20.68
CA ARG A 63 8.08 2.68 20.02
C ARG A 63 7.15 2.24 18.89
N SER A 64 7.28 1.01 18.39
CA SER A 64 6.38 0.44 17.37
C SER A 64 5.02 0.00 17.93
N GLY A 65 4.87 -0.10 19.26
CA GLY A 65 3.57 -0.36 19.90
C GLY A 65 2.55 0.76 19.68
N ALA A 66 1.25 0.41 19.71
CA ALA A 66 0.17 1.41 19.76
C ALA A 66 0.29 2.33 20.97
N SER A 67 0.56 1.77 22.15
CA SER A 67 0.78 2.51 23.38
C SER A 67 2.12 2.09 23.98
N TYR A 68 2.98 3.06 24.26
CA TYR A 68 4.28 2.81 24.89
C TYR A 68 4.66 3.88 25.92
N LEU A 69 5.43 3.44 26.90
CA LEU A 69 6.02 4.27 27.95
C LEU A 69 7.53 4.06 27.95
N ILE A 70 8.25 5.17 27.75
CA ILE A 70 9.69 5.23 27.92
C ILE A 70 9.98 5.74 29.32
N ILE A 71 10.73 4.95 30.09
CA ILE A 71 11.18 5.27 31.45
C ILE A 71 12.62 5.76 31.36
N GLY A 72 12.94 6.85 32.07
CA GLY A 72 14.30 7.37 32.18
C GLY A 72 15.25 6.43 32.93
N GLU A 73 16.49 6.88 33.10
CA GLU A 73 17.54 6.09 33.77
C GLU A 73 17.44 6.16 35.30
N GLU A 74 16.74 7.17 35.84
CA GLU A 74 16.64 7.46 37.27
C GLU A 74 15.19 7.73 37.71
N HIS A 75 14.98 7.83 39.03
CA HIS A 75 13.69 8.19 39.64
C HIS A 75 12.52 7.27 39.29
N PHE A 76 12.75 5.95 39.42
CA PHE A 76 11.74 4.93 39.13
C PHE A 76 10.45 5.08 39.93
N ASP A 77 10.49 5.63 41.15
CA ASP A 77 9.31 5.83 42.01
C ASP A 77 8.20 6.64 41.32
N PHE A 78 8.56 7.66 40.54
CA PHE A 78 7.59 8.45 39.76
C PHE A 78 6.87 7.59 38.73
N PHE A 79 7.63 6.79 37.97
CA PHE A 79 7.08 5.91 36.94
C PHE A 79 6.26 4.78 37.55
N GLN A 80 6.64 4.32 38.75
CA GLN A 80 5.88 3.34 39.49
C GLN A 80 4.48 3.87 39.85
N GLU A 81 4.42 5.06 40.42
CA GLU A 81 3.15 5.71 40.74
C GLU A 81 2.33 5.95 39.46
N PHE A 82 2.97 6.45 38.41
CA PHE A 82 2.33 6.74 37.12
C PHE A 82 1.69 5.50 36.49
N ILE A 83 2.44 4.41 36.35
CA ILE A 83 1.96 3.15 35.78
C ILE A 83 0.85 2.56 36.65
N SER A 84 0.94 2.68 37.98
CA SER A 84 -0.12 2.21 38.89
C SER A 84 -1.44 2.94 38.63
N VAL A 85 -1.42 4.27 38.56
CA VAL A 85 -2.64 5.08 38.29
C VAL A 85 -3.19 4.80 36.90
N LEU A 86 -2.32 4.73 35.88
CA LEU A 86 -2.70 4.41 34.51
C LEU A 86 -3.34 3.02 34.42
N THR A 87 -2.74 2.01 35.04
CA THR A 87 -3.23 0.64 35.07
C THR A 87 -4.63 0.57 35.66
N GLU A 88 -4.85 1.24 36.79
CA GLU A 88 -6.16 1.27 37.45
C GLU A 88 -7.23 1.92 36.56
N LYS A 89 -6.91 3.04 35.91
CA LYS A 89 -7.84 3.72 34.99
C LYS A 89 -8.17 2.87 33.75
N MET A 90 -7.16 2.28 33.12
CA MET A 90 -7.35 1.44 31.93
C MET A 90 -8.09 0.15 32.28
N ALA A 91 -7.76 -0.50 33.40
CA ALA A 91 -8.48 -1.69 33.87
C ALA A 91 -9.93 -1.37 34.26
N ALA A 92 -10.21 -0.19 34.83
CA ALA A 92 -11.59 0.24 35.08
C ALA A 92 -12.40 0.41 33.78
N LYS A 93 -11.78 0.86 32.69
CA LYS A 93 -12.43 1.02 31.38
C LYS A 93 -12.62 -0.31 30.65
N PHE A 94 -11.63 -1.21 30.67
CA PHE A 94 -11.58 -2.42 29.83
C PHE A 94 -11.73 -3.73 30.59
N GLY A 95 -11.79 -3.70 31.92
CA GLY A 95 -11.77 -4.87 32.80
C GLY A 95 -10.34 -5.33 33.14
N SER A 96 -9.41 -5.29 32.19
CA SER A 96 -7.99 -5.61 32.42
C SER A 96 -7.06 -4.80 31.53
N PHE A 97 -5.79 -4.70 31.94
CA PHE A 97 -4.74 -3.96 31.24
C PHE A 97 -3.45 -4.80 31.14
N ILE A 98 -2.91 -4.98 29.94
CA ILE A 98 -1.66 -5.75 29.75
C ILE A 98 -0.46 -4.83 29.67
N LEU A 99 0.57 -5.12 30.45
CA LEU A 99 1.83 -4.38 30.50
C LEU A 99 2.92 -5.31 29.97
N LEU A 100 3.61 -4.90 28.90
CA LEU A 100 4.68 -5.68 28.29
C LEU A 100 6.00 -4.90 28.41
N GLU A 101 6.86 -5.31 29.33
CA GLU A 101 8.20 -4.73 29.45
C GLU A 101 9.16 -5.42 28.47
N ILE A 102 9.73 -4.65 27.55
CA ILE A 102 10.66 -5.14 26.52
C ILE A 102 12.08 -4.75 26.90
N PHE A 103 13.00 -5.71 26.84
CA PHE A 103 14.43 -5.50 27.05
C PHE A 103 15.26 -6.47 26.22
N SER A 104 16.47 -6.07 25.87
CA SER A 104 17.41 -6.97 25.20
C SER A 104 17.97 -8.01 26.17
N GLY A 105 18.08 -9.24 25.70
CA GLY A 105 18.83 -10.32 26.35
C GLY A 105 20.34 -10.20 26.13
N GLU A 106 21.07 -11.24 26.52
CA GLU A 106 22.54 -11.32 26.36
C GLU A 106 22.98 -11.26 24.89
N THR A 107 24.18 -10.72 24.64
CA THR A 107 24.71 -10.41 23.29
C THR A 107 24.65 -11.58 22.30
N ASN A 108 24.82 -12.82 22.77
CA ASN A 108 24.81 -14.02 21.93
C ASN A 108 23.52 -14.84 22.06
N SER A 109 22.49 -14.29 22.69
CA SER A 109 21.21 -14.98 22.82
C SER A 109 20.50 -15.06 21.47
N HIS A 110 19.92 -16.21 21.20
CA HIS A 110 19.04 -16.46 20.06
C HIS A 110 17.63 -16.90 20.50
N GLU A 111 17.34 -16.82 21.80
CA GLU A 111 16.08 -17.26 22.39
C GLU A 111 15.30 -16.05 22.92
N PHE A 112 14.04 -15.93 22.51
CA PHE A 112 13.08 -15.07 23.18
C PHE A 112 12.63 -15.73 24.48
N VAL A 113 12.65 -14.97 25.57
CA VAL A 113 12.16 -15.45 26.87
C VAL A 113 10.94 -14.65 27.29
N ILE A 114 9.79 -15.31 27.28
CA ILE A 114 8.49 -14.73 27.65
C ILE A 114 8.22 -15.05 29.12
N ARG A 115 8.43 -14.08 30.01
CA ARG A 115 8.21 -14.24 31.45
C ARG A 115 6.81 -13.77 31.80
N GLY A 116 5.90 -14.71 32.02
CA GLY A 116 4.48 -14.41 32.24
C GLY A 116 3.78 -15.37 33.21
N PRO A 117 2.52 -15.11 33.58
CA PRO A 117 1.67 -16.08 34.24
C PRO A 117 1.00 -16.99 33.19
N SER A 118 1.74 -17.95 32.63
CA SER A 118 1.25 -18.89 31.61
C SER A 118 -0.03 -19.65 31.99
N HIS A 119 -0.23 -19.97 33.27
CA HIS A 119 -1.48 -20.58 33.74
C HIS A 119 -2.72 -19.67 33.63
N LYS A 120 -2.55 -18.34 33.49
CA LYS A 120 -3.65 -17.37 33.37
C LYS A 120 -3.85 -16.84 31.97
N LEU A 121 -2.78 -16.82 31.17
CA LEU A 121 -2.78 -16.35 29.79
C LEU A 121 -2.22 -17.41 28.84
N PRO A 122 -2.67 -18.68 28.89
CA PRO A 122 -2.04 -19.74 28.11
C PRO A 122 -2.11 -19.42 26.60
N VAL A 123 -3.31 -19.08 26.11
CA VAL A 123 -3.55 -18.77 24.68
C VAL A 123 -2.71 -17.58 24.21
N SER A 124 -2.74 -16.45 24.92
CA SER A 124 -2.00 -15.25 24.52
C SER A 124 -0.48 -15.47 24.52
N LEU A 125 0.06 -16.19 25.51
CA LEU A 125 1.51 -16.46 25.56
C LEU A 125 1.94 -17.51 24.54
N ASP A 126 1.12 -18.52 24.27
CA ASP A 126 1.40 -19.51 23.23
C ASP A 126 1.38 -18.87 21.85
N VAL A 127 0.39 -18.01 21.57
CA VAL A 127 0.36 -17.22 20.32
C VAL A 127 1.62 -16.36 20.19
N LEU A 128 2.02 -15.65 21.25
CA LEU A 128 3.26 -14.87 21.23
C LEU A 128 4.47 -15.75 20.90
N LYS A 129 4.63 -16.88 21.61
CA LYS A 129 5.74 -17.82 21.40
C LYS A 129 5.77 -18.35 19.97
N ASP A 130 4.63 -18.79 19.46
CA ASP A 130 4.53 -19.40 18.13
C ASP A 130 4.80 -18.38 17.02
N GLU A 131 4.31 -17.14 17.16
CA GLU A 131 4.59 -16.06 16.20
C GLU A 131 6.04 -15.58 16.26
N LEU A 132 6.66 -15.49 17.45
CA LEU A 132 8.08 -15.16 17.59
C LEU A 132 8.98 -16.21 16.92
N CYS A 133 8.61 -17.49 16.99
CA CYS A 133 9.30 -18.57 16.27
C CYS A 133 9.19 -18.47 14.74
N LYS A 134 8.20 -17.73 14.21
CA LYS A 134 8.01 -17.52 12.76
C LYS A 134 8.85 -16.37 12.22
N ILE A 135 9.47 -15.55 13.07
CA ILE A 135 10.28 -14.40 12.64
C ILE A 135 11.39 -14.89 11.67
N PRO A 136 11.46 -14.36 10.42
CA PRO A 136 12.34 -14.89 9.39
C PRO A 136 13.82 -14.81 9.78
N SER A 137 14.39 -15.95 10.17
CA SER A 137 15.76 -16.05 10.69
C SER A 137 16.64 -17.00 9.85
N ARG A 138 16.02 -17.98 9.20
CA ARG A 138 16.71 -18.98 8.32
C ARG A 138 17.46 -18.37 7.14
N LYS A 139 16.96 -17.26 6.56
CA LYS A 139 17.64 -16.57 5.44
C LYS A 139 18.96 -15.91 5.84
N TYR A 140 19.19 -15.72 7.15
CA TYR A 140 20.35 -15.01 7.69
C TYR A 140 21.23 -15.91 8.58
N ASN A 141 21.04 -17.25 8.52
CA ASN A 141 21.70 -18.22 9.40
C ASN A 141 21.51 -17.91 10.91
N VAL A 142 20.38 -17.29 11.26
CA VAL A 142 19.97 -17.08 12.64
C VAL A 142 18.93 -18.14 12.97
N GLN A 143 19.05 -18.84 14.09
CA GLN A 143 18.00 -19.75 14.58
C GLN A 143 17.33 -19.11 15.78
N LEU A 144 16.15 -18.54 15.57
CA LEU A 144 15.36 -17.99 16.67
C LEU A 144 14.52 -19.09 17.31
N THR A 145 14.52 -19.11 18.64
CA THR A 145 13.63 -19.94 19.46
C THR A 145 12.88 -19.05 20.43
N ALA A 146 11.77 -19.54 20.98
CA ALA A 146 11.04 -18.83 22.01
C ALA A 146 10.58 -19.81 23.10
N ARG A 147 10.73 -19.41 24.36
CA ARG A 147 10.23 -20.17 25.51
C ARG A 147 9.38 -19.32 26.43
N ILE A 148 8.45 -19.97 27.13
CA ILE A 148 7.60 -19.35 28.14
C ILE A 148 8.11 -19.77 29.53
N GLU A 149 8.39 -18.79 30.39
CA GLU A 149 8.76 -19.01 31.78
C GLU A 149 7.62 -18.61 32.71
N GLN A 150 7.06 -19.60 33.41
CA GLN A 150 6.07 -19.41 34.46
C GLN A 150 6.76 -18.91 35.73
N THR A 151 6.98 -17.61 35.83
CA THR A 151 7.70 -16.99 36.96
C THR A 151 6.94 -15.81 37.56
N LYS A 152 7.39 -15.30 38.71
CA LYS A 152 7.00 -13.98 39.25
C LYS A 152 8.05 -12.90 38.97
N GLN A 153 9.29 -13.29 38.67
CA GLN A 153 10.36 -12.39 38.27
C GLN A 153 10.21 -12.09 36.77
N ARG A 154 9.92 -10.83 36.41
CA ARG A 154 9.63 -10.45 35.01
C ARG A 154 10.84 -9.92 34.27
N GLN A 155 11.83 -9.42 35.00
CA GLN A 155 13.07 -8.86 34.49
C GLN A 155 14.24 -9.83 34.67
N LEU A 156 15.40 -9.48 34.12
CA LEU A 156 16.67 -10.17 34.43
C LEU A 156 16.97 -10.11 35.93
N GLU A 157 17.67 -11.11 36.48
CA GLU A 157 17.94 -11.21 37.93
C GLU A 157 18.70 -10.01 38.48
N ALA A 158 19.61 -9.43 37.68
CA ALA A 158 20.39 -8.25 38.05
C ALA A 158 19.62 -6.92 38.00
N VAL A 159 18.34 -6.94 37.58
CA VAL A 159 17.52 -5.73 37.39
C VAL A 159 16.42 -5.67 38.44
N THR A 160 16.40 -4.56 39.19
CA THR A 160 15.35 -4.30 40.17
C THR A 160 13.97 -4.25 39.48
N PRO A 161 12.99 -5.04 39.92
CA PRO A 161 11.63 -4.97 39.37
C PRO A 161 11.01 -3.58 39.54
N LEU A 162 10.28 -3.09 38.53
CA LEU A 162 9.49 -1.86 38.70
C LEU A 162 8.35 -2.08 39.70
N PHE A 163 7.79 -3.29 39.78
CA PHE A 163 6.61 -3.56 40.59
C PHE A 163 6.68 -4.91 41.28
N SER A 164 5.98 -5.01 42.41
CA SER A 164 5.51 -6.32 42.85
C SER A 164 4.35 -6.76 41.95
N ILE A 165 4.35 -8.04 41.57
CA ILE A 165 3.26 -8.63 40.76
C ILE A 165 1.92 -8.55 41.48
N LYS A 166 1.92 -8.53 42.82
CA LYS A 166 0.71 -8.43 43.63
C LYS A 166 0.06 -7.06 43.46
N ASP A 167 0.86 -5.99 43.43
CA ASP A 167 0.35 -4.62 43.40
C ASP A 167 -0.26 -4.28 42.03
N ILE A 168 0.45 -4.59 40.94
CA ILE A 168 -0.08 -4.39 39.58
C ILE A 168 -1.35 -5.22 39.36
N LYS A 169 -1.38 -6.47 39.84
CA LYS A 169 -2.58 -7.30 39.76
C LYS A 169 -3.75 -6.71 40.53
N ALA A 170 -3.52 -6.12 41.71
CA ALA A 170 -4.57 -5.48 42.50
C ALA A 170 -5.20 -4.28 41.76
N LYS A 171 -4.45 -3.67 40.82
CA LYS A 171 -4.93 -2.60 39.93
C LYS A 171 -5.56 -3.11 38.63
N GLY A 172 -5.74 -4.43 38.45
CA GLY A 172 -6.29 -5.03 37.24
C GLY A 172 -5.29 -5.24 36.10
N GLY A 173 -3.99 -5.02 36.37
CA GLY A 173 -2.92 -5.17 35.39
C GLY A 173 -2.34 -6.58 35.32
N THR A 174 -1.87 -6.95 34.13
CA THR A 174 -1.07 -8.16 33.90
C THR A 174 0.28 -7.80 33.30
N LEU A 175 1.37 -7.97 34.09
CA LEU A 175 2.74 -7.70 33.66
C LEU A 175 3.39 -8.93 33.03
N ILE A 176 3.95 -8.75 31.85
CA ILE A 176 4.78 -9.69 31.09
C ILE A 176 6.15 -9.05 30.86
N GLY A 177 7.22 -9.82 31.03
CA GLY A 177 8.55 -9.44 30.57
C GLY A 177 8.90 -10.17 29.29
N LEU A 178 9.32 -9.44 28.26
CA LEU A 178 9.79 -10.00 27.00
C LEU A 178 11.27 -9.70 26.83
N GLU A 179 12.09 -10.74 26.99
CA GLU A 179 13.49 -10.69 26.65
C GLU A 179 13.65 -10.95 25.15
N VAL A 180 14.19 -9.96 24.45
CA VAL A 180 14.41 -9.99 23.00
C VAL A 180 15.87 -10.35 22.73
N PRO A 181 16.17 -11.41 21.97
CA PRO A 181 17.54 -11.73 21.60
C PRO A 181 18.10 -10.63 20.67
N PRO A 182 19.31 -10.09 20.93
CA PRO A 182 19.89 -8.98 20.17
C PRO A 182 20.42 -9.35 18.78
N VAL A 183 19.81 -10.33 18.09
CA VAL A 183 20.27 -10.84 16.78
C VAL A 183 20.28 -9.79 15.66
N TYR A 184 19.67 -8.64 15.89
CA TYR A 184 19.61 -7.52 14.95
C TYR A 184 20.83 -6.59 15.00
N ARG A 185 21.82 -6.87 15.86
CA ARG A 185 23.07 -6.12 15.99
C ARG A 185 24.28 -7.04 16.13
N ASP A 186 25.47 -6.52 15.89
CA ASP A 186 26.74 -7.20 16.15
C ASP A 186 27.19 -7.05 17.63
N ALA A 187 28.37 -7.59 17.94
CA ALA A 187 28.97 -7.52 19.28
C ALA A 187 29.37 -6.09 19.71
N ASP A 188 29.48 -5.16 18.76
CA ASP A 188 29.82 -3.75 18.96
C ASP A 188 28.57 -2.85 18.97
N ASP A 189 27.37 -3.44 19.13
CA ASP A 189 26.07 -2.77 19.10
C ASP A 189 25.70 -2.11 17.74
N ASN A 190 26.42 -2.43 16.65
CA ASN A 190 26.04 -1.95 15.33
C ASN A 190 24.83 -2.72 14.81
N VAL A 191 23.75 -2.00 14.56
CA VAL A 191 22.49 -2.57 14.05
C VAL A 191 22.65 -2.97 12.59
N TYR A 192 22.18 -4.16 12.22
CA TYR A 192 22.00 -4.61 10.84
C TYR A 192 20.70 -4.03 10.27
N PRO A 193 20.69 -2.90 9.53
CA PRO A 193 19.47 -2.11 9.34
C PRO A 193 18.41 -2.81 8.49
N VAL A 194 18.84 -3.59 7.50
CA VAL A 194 17.96 -4.37 6.61
C VAL A 194 17.28 -5.50 7.39
N TYR A 195 18.01 -6.19 8.27
CA TYR A 195 17.46 -7.26 9.08
C TYR A 195 16.60 -6.71 10.22
N PHE A 196 17.05 -5.65 10.89
CA PHE A 196 16.33 -4.98 11.97
C PHE A 196 14.91 -4.53 11.57
N ARG A 197 14.75 -3.96 10.37
CA ARG A 197 13.41 -3.56 9.87
C ARG A 197 12.46 -4.77 9.84
N LYS A 198 12.86 -5.86 9.18
CA LYS A 198 12.05 -7.09 9.11
C LYS A 198 11.79 -7.70 10.48
N PHE A 199 12.82 -7.74 11.33
CA PHE A 199 12.72 -8.26 12.69
C PHE A 199 11.72 -7.46 13.53
N ARG A 200 11.80 -6.13 13.48
CA ARG A 200 10.88 -5.21 14.17
C ARG A 200 9.45 -5.42 13.71
N ASP A 201 9.22 -5.48 12.40
CA ASP A 201 7.87 -5.58 11.82
C ASP A 201 7.22 -6.93 12.19
N SER A 202 7.98 -8.04 12.16
CA SER A 202 7.47 -9.33 12.64
C SER A 202 7.30 -9.41 14.16
N LEU A 203 8.17 -8.74 14.93
CA LEU A 203 8.04 -8.67 16.40
C LEU A 203 6.77 -7.94 16.81
N ILE A 204 6.47 -6.79 16.19
CA ILE A 204 5.27 -6.02 16.54
C ILE A 204 4.00 -6.75 16.15
N GLU A 205 3.98 -7.42 15.00
CA GLU A 205 2.86 -8.28 14.60
C GLU A 205 2.61 -9.41 15.61
N ALA A 206 3.67 -10.09 16.05
CA ALA A 206 3.59 -11.13 17.09
C ALA A 206 3.01 -10.58 18.41
N ILE A 207 3.46 -9.39 18.83
CA ILE A 207 2.95 -8.71 20.03
C ILE A 207 1.47 -8.33 19.86
N GLN A 208 1.07 -7.78 18.71
CA GLN A 208 -0.31 -7.38 18.45
C GLN A 208 -1.26 -8.58 18.44
N LYS A 209 -0.88 -9.70 17.81
CA LYS A 209 -1.67 -10.95 17.84
C LYS A 209 -1.86 -11.47 19.27
N ALA A 210 -0.79 -11.46 20.07
CA ALA A 210 -0.86 -11.89 21.46
C ALA A 210 -1.74 -10.98 22.33
N ILE A 211 -1.63 -9.66 22.15
CA ILE A 211 -2.48 -8.67 22.84
C ILE A 211 -3.93 -8.80 22.39
N PHE A 212 -4.21 -9.02 21.11
CA PHE A 212 -5.56 -9.22 20.61
C PHE A 212 -6.25 -10.43 21.27
N GLU A 213 -5.54 -11.54 21.42
CA GLU A 213 -6.04 -12.70 22.15
C GLU A 213 -6.29 -12.41 23.63
N PHE A 214 -5.41 -11.63 24.27
CA PHE A 214 -5.66 -11.15 25.63
C PHE A 214 -6.95 -10.32 25.71
N ILE A 215 -7.13 -9.38 24.79
CA ILE A 215 -8.28 -8.49 24.73
C ILE A 215 -9.57 -9.30 24.54
N ARG A 216 -9.59 -10.22 23.58
CA ARG A 216 -10.75 -11.05 23.26
C ARG A 216 -11.21 -11.90 24.45
N VAL A 217 -10.28 -12.38 25.26
CA VAL A 217 -10.57 -13.32 26.36
C VAL A 217 -10.77 -12.61 27.71
N GLN A 218 -10.07 -11.51 27.97
CA GLN A 218 -9.95 -10.90 29.30
C GLN A 218 -10.52 -9.48 29.40
N THR A 219 -11.02 -8.89 28.31
CA THR A 219 -11.53 -7.52 28.30
C THR A 219 -12.93 -7.42 27.67
N THR A 220 -13.61 -6.31 27.92
CA THR A 220 -14.92 -5.99 27.33
C THR A 220 -14.84 -5.24 26.00
N SER A 221 -13.65 -5.12 25.41
CA SER A 221 -13.41 -4.36 24.18
C SER A 221 -14.08 -5.01 22.96
N LYS A 222 -14.55 -4.17 22.02
CA LYS A 222 -15.21 -4.60 20.77
C LYS A 222 -14.25 -4.73 19.58
N LEU A 223 -12.94 -4.76 19.81
CA LEU A 223 -11.96 -4.87 18.73
C LEU A 223 -12.20 -6.15 17.92
N THR A 224 -12.42 -6.00 16.63
CA THR A 224 -12.73 -7.08 15.69
C THR A 224 -11.48 -7.68 15.05
N ASN A 225 -10.38 -6.94 15.00
CA ASN A 225 -9.12 -7.33 14.36
C ASN A 225 -7.89 -6.84 15.15
N PHE A 226 -6.78 -7.58 15.10
CA PHE A 226 -5.51 -7.22 15.76
C PHE A 226 -4.83 -6.00 15.13
N HIS A 227 -5.08 -5.75 13.84
CA HIS A 227 -4.64 -4.57 13.09
C HIS A 227 -5.09 -3.23 13.73
N ALA A 228 -6.28 -3.20 14.34
CA ALA A 228 -6.80 -2.04 15.06
C ALA A 228 -5.99 -1.66 16.33
N LEU A 229 -4.95 -2.43 16.69
CA LEU A 229 -3.97 -2.16 17.76
C LEU A 229 -2.71 -1.43 17.27
N GLY A 230 -2.74 -0.78 16.10
CA GLY A 230 -1.74 0.19 15.65
C GLY A 230 -2.01 1.63 16.13
N LYS A 231 -1.09 2.57 15.83
CA LYS A 231 -1.25 4.01 16.17
C LYS A 231 -2.46 4.63 15.46
N ARG A 232 -3.19 5.56 16.07
CA ARG A 232 -4.39 6.15 15.43
C ARG A 232 -4.24 7.59 14.94
N ASP A 233 -2.99 8.06 14.85
CA ASP A 233 -2.67 9.25 14.06
C ASP A 233 -1.29 9.11 13.42
N ILE A 234 -1.06 9.90 12.39
CA ILE A 234 0.18 9.98 11.66
C ILE A 234 0.96 11.19 12.18
N HIS A 235 2.20 10.97 12.62
CA HIS A 235 3.06 12.07 13.09
C HIS A 235 3.28 13.09 11.97
N SER A 236 3.33 14.39 12.31
CA SER A 236 3.46 15.49 11.32
C SER A 236 4.66 15.34 10.37
N GLU A 237 5.78 14.80 10.85
CA GLU A 237 6.94 14.47 10.01
C GLU A 237 6.63 13.42 8.95
N VAL A 238 5.77 12.44 9.22
CA VAL A 238 5.38 11.43 8.24
C VAL A 238 4.52 12.05 7.15
N PHE A 239 3.62 12.98 7.49
CA PHE A 239 2.89 13.78 6.47
C PHE A 239 3.82 14.66 5.63
N LYS A 240 4.92 15.17 6.19
CA LYS A 240 5.94 15.90 5.40
C LYS A 240 6.64 14.97 4.42
N ILE A 241 7.03 13.77 4.86
CA ILE A 241 7.64 12.75 4.00
C ILE A 241 6.69 12.36 2.87
N ASP A 242 5.42 12.09 3.18
CA ASP A 242 4.36 11.78 2.20
C ASP A 242 4.26 12.86 1.12
N LYS A 243 4.14 14.14 1.53
CA LYS A 243 4.06 15.28 0.59
C LYS A 243 5.30 15.41 -0.27
N GLN A 244 6.50 15.31 0.31
CA GLN A 244 7.76 15.40 -0.45
C GLN A 244 7.91 14.22 -1.44
N LEU A 245 7.48 13.03 -1.04
CA LEU A 245 7.46 11.85 -1.93
C LEU A 245 6.52 12.08 -3.11
N THR A 246 5.32 12.62 -2.86
CA THR A 246 4.35 13.01 -3.88
C THR A 246 4.88 14.10 -4.81
N GLU A 247 5.52 15.14 -4.27
CA GLU A 247 6.13 16.21 -5.06
C GLU A 247 7.21 15.67 -6.01
N ILE A 248 8.05 14.75 -5.55
CA ILE A 248 9.07 14.09 -6.40
C ILE A 248 8.38 13.27 -7.49
N GLN A 249 7.39 12.45 -7.15
CA GLN A 249 6.64 11.64 -8.11
C GLN A 249 5.99 12.50 -9.21
N LEU A 250 5.40 13.64 -8.85
CA LEU A 250 4.69 14.52 -9.78
C LEU A 250 5.63 15.46 -10.56
N SER A 251 6.92 15.53 -10.20
CA SER A 251 7.89 16.43 -10.84
C SER A 251 8.30 16.02 -12.26
N TYR A 252 7.93 14.82 -12.71
CA TYR A 252 8.21 14.33 -14.07
C TYR A 252 7.07 13.46 -14.60
N GLN A 253 6.85 13.50 -15.92
CA GLN A 253 5.83 12.68 -16.58
C GLN A 253 6.48 11.43 -17.20
N PHE A 254 6.66 10.38 -16.41
CA PHE A 254 7.38 9.16 -16.81
C PHE A 254 6.94 8.64 -18.20
N LEU A 255 5.64 8.42 -18.39
CA LEU A 255 5.08 7.85 -19.63
C LEU A 255 5.31 8.75 -20.85
N LEU A 256 5.20 10.08 -20.68
CA LEU A 256 5.45 11.02 -21.76
C LEU A 256 6.94 11.02 -22.18
N LEU A 257 7.84 10.85 -21.21
CA LEU A 257 9.28 10.88 -21.43
C LEU A 257 9.80 9.58 -22.06
N ILE A 258 9.15 8.45 -21.86
CA ILE A 258 9.51 7.19 -22.55
C ILE A 258 8.82 7.03 -23.91
N ALA A 259 7.72 7.75 -24.14
CA ALA A 259 6.99 7.68 -25.39
C ALA A 259 7.81 8.34 -26.52
N PRO A 260 8.09 7.64 -27.63
CA PRO A 260 8.78 8.20 -28.79
C PRO A 260 7.95 9.26 -29.52
N VAL A 261 8.63 10.21 -30.17
CA VAL A 261 7.99 11.33 -30.90
C VAL A 261 7.76 11.04 -32.38
N ASN A 262 8.34 9.97 -32.92
CA ASN A 262 8.39 9.68 -34.36
C ASN A 262 7.60 8.42 -34.80
N ILE A 263 6.64 7.93 -33.99
CA ILE A 263 5.87 6.69 -34.28
C ILE A 263 5.20 6.70 -35.65
N GLN A 264 4.60 7.82 -36.07
CA GLN A 264 3.91 7.89 -37.36
C GLN A 264 4.88 7.69 -38.55
N ALA A 265 6.08 8.27 -38.46
CA ALA A 265 7.12 8.08 -39.46
C ALA A 265 7.64 6.63 -39.49
N LEU A 266 7.82 6.02 -38.31
CA LEU A 266 8.19 4.61 -38.18
C LEU A 266 7.14 3.69 -38.81
N ARG A 267 5.86 3.94 -38.53
CA ARG A 267 4.74 3.18 -39.11
C ARG A 267 4.72 3.27 -40.63
N LYS A 268 4.80 4.49 -41.17
CA LYS A 268 4.79 4.73 -42.62
C LYS A 268 5.91 3.95 -43.31
N ARG A 269 7.15 4.07 -42.83
CA ARG A 269 8.30 3.34 -43.38
C ARG A 269 8.12 1.83 -43.28
N PHE A 270 7.69 1.33 -42.13
CA PHE A 270 7.51 -0.10 -41.92
C PHE A 270 6.47 -0.69 -42.89
N PHE A 271 5.38 0.02 -43.16
CA PHE A 271 4.36 -0.43 -44.11
C PHE A 271 4.79 -0.27 -45.57
N GLU A 272 5.46 0.83 -45.94
CA GLU A 272 5.96 1.05 -47.31
C GLU A 272 7.05 0.05 -47.71
N THR A 273 7.79 -0.47 -46.74
CA THR A 273 8.84 -1.50 -46.94
C THR A 273 8.31 -2.92 -46.77
N ASN A 274 7.00 -3.14 -46.79
CA ASN A 274 6.37 -4.46 -46.60
C ASN A 274 6.84 -5.17 -45.32
N PHE A 275 6.91 -4.42 -44.21
CA PHE A 275 7.26 -4.90 -42.87
C PHE A 275 8.74 -5.28 -42.67
N GLU A 276 9.64 -4.83 -43.55
CA GLU A 276 11.06 -5.20 -43.46
C GLU A 276 11.93 -4.23 -42.66
N GLU A 277 11.62 -2.93 -42.68
CA GLU A 277 12.47 -1.91 -42.08
C GLU A 277 11.75 -1.09 -40.99
N ILE A 278 12.30 -1.12 -39.78
CA ILE A 278 11.91 -0.22 -38.68
C ILE A 278 13.04 0.78 -38.42
N GLY A 279 12.69 2.07 -38.37
CA GLY A 279 13.64 3.13 -38.02
C GLY A 279 13.95 3.19 -36.52
N ALA A 280 14.89 4.06 -36.14
CA ALA A 280 15.23 4.30 -34.73
C ALA A 280 14.13 5.10 -34.01
N TYR A 281 13.89 4.77 -32.75
CA TYR A 281 12.99 5.52 -31.88
C TYR A 281 13.66 6.81 -31.41
N HIS A 282 12.97 7.94 -31.53
CA HIS A 282 13.45 9.24 -31.05
C HIS A 282 12.64 9.67 -29.82
N TYR A 283 13.33 10.10 -28.77
CA TYR A 283 12.71 10.47 -27.49
C TYR A 283 12.88 11.95 -27.18
N ARG A 284 12.02 12.45 -26.30
CA ARG A 284 12.11 13.81 -25.76
C ARG A 284 13.34 13.95 -24.86
N LEU A 285 13.93 15.14 -24.88
CA LEU A 285 14.95 15.54 -23.90
C LEU A 285 14.37 15.48 -22.48
N LEU A 286 15.19 15.09 -21.50
CA LEU A 286 14.76 15.08 -20.11
C LEU A 286 14.74 16.52 -19.57
N PRO A 287 13.60 17.00 -19.03
CA PRO A 287 13.51 18.32 -18.42
C PRO A 287 14.09 18.34 -16.98
N VAL A 288 14.41 17.16 -16.43
CA VAL A 288 14.91 16.97 -15.08
C VAL A 288 16.17 16.12 -15.10
N ASP A 289 17.03 16.30 -14.10
CA ASP A 289 18.16 15.42 -13.84
C ASP A 289 17.72 14.28 -12.90
N PRO A 290 17.70 13.01 -13.36
CA PRO A 290 17.29 11.89 -12.53
C PRO A 290 18.17 11.68 -11.29
N ASP A 291 19.47 12.01 -11.35
CA ASP A 291 20.37 11.80 -10.20
C ASP A 291 20.11 12.83 -9.08
N ILE A 292 19.72 14.06 -9.44
CA ILE A 292 19.27 15.07 -8.48
C ILE A 292 17.97 14.61 -7.80
N LEU A 293 17.02 14.07 -8.57
CA LEU A 293 15.76 13.55 -8.00
C LEU A 293 16.00 12.34 -7.11
N LYS A 294 16.88 11.41 -7.49
CA LYS A 294 17.29 10.29 -6.62
C LYS A 294 17.89 10.77 -5.30
N ARG A 295 18.75 11.79 -5.31
CA ARG A 295 19.27 12.37 -4.05
C ARG A 295 18.16 12.93 -3.17
N LYS A 296 17.22 13.69 -3.75
CA LYS A 296 16.05 14.20 -3.01
C LYS A 296 15.22 13.05 -2.41
N LEU A 297 15.00 12.00 -3.20
CA LEU A 297 14.22 10.82 -2.83
C LEU A 297 14.84 10.05 -1.67
N TYR A 298 16.16 9.83 -1.68
CA TYR A 298 16.86 9.10 -0.62
C TYR A 298 17.21 9.95 0.61
N ASN A 299 17.05 11.28 0.53
CA ASN A 299 17.13 12.15 1.70
C ASN A 299 15.86 12.09 2.57
N LEU A 300 14.76 11.50 2.07
CA LEU A 300 13.55 11.27 2.86
C LEU A 300 13.82 10.22 3.94
N ARG A 301 13.62 10.58 5.21
CA ARG A 301 13.87 9.73 6.39
C ARG A 301 12.77 8.66 6.60
N ILE A 302 12.43 7.92 5.55
CA ILE A 302 11.45 6.82 5.59
C ILE A 302 11.89 5.72 6.58
N ASP A 303 13.20 5.56 6.78
CA ASP A 303 13.81 4.65 7.76
C ASP A 303 13.49 4.99 9.22
N GLU A 304 13.09 6.23 9.51
CA GLU A 304 12.72 6.71 10.85
C GLU A 304 11.22 6.60 11.14
N ILE A 305 10.43 6.12 10.19
CA ILE A 305 9.01 5.88 10.40
C ILE A 305 8.83 4.67 11.33
N ASP A 306 8.23 4.92 12.49
CA ASP A 306 7.97 3.89 13.51
C ASP A 306 6.77 3.00 13.14
N ASP A 307 5.84 3.54 12.34
CA ASP A 307 4.66 2.84 11.85
C ASP A 307 5.03 1.86 10.71
N PRO A 308 4.89 0.53 10.91
CA PRO A 308 5.29 -0.44 9.90
C PRO A 308 4.51 -0.33 8.59
N ALA A 309 3.19 -0.08 8.67
CA ALA A 309 2.31 0.01 7.50
C ALA A 309 2.72 1.20 6.60
N LEU A 310 2.90 2.39 7.20
CA LEU A 310 3.33 3.57 6.45
C LEU A 310 4.77 3.45 5.96
N SER A 311 5.67 2.89 6.78
CA SER A 311 7.06 2.66 6.38
C SER A 311 7.14 1.73 5.17
N TYR A 312 6.35 0.65 5.17
CA TYR A 312 6.25 -0.30 4.07
C TYR A 312 5.76 0.37 2.77
N LEU A 313 4.61 1.07 2.83
CA LEU A 313 4.02 1.72 1.66
C LEU A 313 4.96 2.77 1.03
N PHE A 314 5.63 3.58 1.86
CA PHE A 314 6.54 4.62 1.38
C PHE A 314 7.87 4.06 0.88
N ASP A 315 8.40 2.99 1.49
CA ASP A 315 9.60 2.32 1.02
C ASP A 315 9.36 1.70 -0.37
N GLU A 316 8.24 0.98 -0.57
CA GLU A 316 7.89 0.44 -1.90
C GLU A 316 7.74 1.56 -2.95
N LYS A 317 7.07 2.65 -2.58
CA LYS A 317 6.92 3.79 -3.49
C LYS A 317 8.25 4.45 -3.83
N ARG A 318 9.16 4.57 -2.86
CA ARG A 318 10.52 5.07 -3.08
C ARG A 318 11.25 4.20 -4.11
N GLU A 319 11.19 2.88 -3.95
CA GLU A 319 11.84 1.94 -4.88
C GLU A 319 11.25 2.03 -6.29
N GLU A 320 9.93 2.19 -6.43
CA GLU A 320 9.27 2.39 -7.73
C GLU A 320 9.78 3.66 -8.43
N ILE A 321 9.83 4.79 -7.71
CA ILE A 321 10.33 6.07 -8.25
C ILE A 321 11.81 5.93 -8.65
N ASP A 322 12.64 5.31 -7.82
CA ASP A 322 14.06 5.07 -8.15
C ASP A 322 14.23 4.24 -9.44
N GLN A 323 13.41 3.21 -9.62
CA GLN A 323 13.41 2.39 -10.83
C GLN A 323 12.98 3.21 -12.05
N GLN A 324 11.92 4.01 -11.95
CA GLN A 324 11.49 4.89 -13.04
C GLN A 324 12.58 5.90 -13.43
N LEU A 325 13.23 6.53 -12.45
CA LEU A 325 14.34 7.47 -12.69
C LEU A 325 15.54 6.79 -13.35
N THR A 326 15.82 5.53 -12.98
CA THR A 326 16.84 4.71 -13.65
C THR A 326 16.47 4.45 -15.11
N MET A 327 15.23 4.02 -15.36
CA MET A 327 14.72 3.77 -16.71
C MET A 327 14.82 5.02 -17.60
N LEU A 328 14.56 6.22 -17.07
CA LEU A 328 14.70 7.46 -17.84
C LEU A 328 16.13 7.68 -18.37
N LYS A 329 17.16 7.28 -17.61
CA LYS A 329 18.57 7.34 -18.03
C LYS A 329 18.92 6.29 -19.08
N GLU A 330 18.22 5.15 -19.07
CA GLU A 330 18.51 3.99 -19.90
C GLU A 330 17.73 3.94 -21.22
N ARG A 331 16.82 4.90 -21.45
CA ARG A 331 15.96 4.95 -22.65
C ARG A 331 16.77 4.80 -23.94
N GLY A 332 16.30 3.91 -24.81
CA GLY A 332 16.94 3.57 -26.08
C GLY A 332 18.03 2.52 -25.97
N SER A 333 18.27 1.95 -24.79
CA SER A 333 19.25 0.88 -24.57
C SER A 333 18.59 -0.43 -24.14
N LYS A 334 19.33 -1.54 -24.22
CA LYS A 334 18.90 -2.85 -23.69
C LYS A 334 18.71 -2.85 -22.17
N ASN A 335 19.38 -1.95 -21.44
CA ASN A 335 19.24 -1.87 -19.98
C ASN A 335 17.83 -1.43 -19.57
N PHE A 336 17.20 -0.57 -20.38
CA PHE A 336 15.82 -0.16 -20.17
C PHE A 336 14.86 -1.36 -20.10
N PHE A 337 15.06 -2.35 -20.98
CA PHE A 337 14.26 -3.56 -20.99
C PHE A 337 14.40 -4.34 -19.69
N TYR A 338 15.62 -4.58 -19.21
CA TYR A 338 15.83 -5.26 -17.92
C TYR A 338 15.23 -4.49 -16.75
N SER A 339 15.35 -3.16 -16.76
CA SER A 339 14.71 -2.30 -15.76
C SER A 339 13.18 -2.35 -15.86
N SER A 340 12.61 -2.45 -17.07
CA SER A 340 11.18 -2.66 -17.29
C SER A 340 10.72 -4.02 -16.75
N VAL A 341 11.50 -5.09 -16.95
CA VAL A 341 11.20 -6.42 -16.39
C VAL A 341 11.17 -6.36 -14.87
N ARG A 342 12.13 -5.66 -14.24
CA ARG A 342 12.18 -5.48 -12.78
C ARG A 342 10.97 -4.70 -12.26
N LEU A 343 10.58 -3.62 -12.94
CA LEU A 343 9.47 -2.77 -12.52
C LEU A 343 8.11 -3.48 -12.64
N TYR A 344 7.86 -4.17 -13.76
CA TYR A 344 6.55 -4.82 -14.01
C TYR A 344 6.49 -6.30 -13.59
N LYS A 345 7.59 -6.85 -13.08
CA LYS A 345 7.71 -8.22 -12.52
C LYS A 345 7.41 -9.34 -13.52
N GLY A 346 7.71 -9.13 -14.81
CA GLY A 346 7.47 -10.10 -15.88
C GLY A 346 5.98 -10.37 -16.13
N ILE A 347 5.65 -11.54 -16.70
CA ILE A 347 4.28 -11.95 -17.04
C ILE A 347 3.93 -13.19 -16.22
N ASP A 348 2.79 -13.12 -15.52
CA ASP A 348 2.25 -14.28 -14.79
C ASP A 348 1.74 -15.34 -15.79
N PRO A 349 2.08 -16.63 -15.63
CA PRO A 349 1.62 -17.71 -16.50
C PRO A 349 0.09 -17.80 -16.64
N ASN A 350 -0.66 -17.48 -15.59
CA ASN A 350 -2.12 -17.43 -15.62
C ASN A 350 -2.62 -16.33 -16.56
N VAL A 351 -2.04 -15.13 -16.46
CA VAL A 351 -2.39 -13.98 -17.33
C VAL A 351 -2.08 -14.30 -18.79
N LEU A 352 -0.95 -14.96 -19.07
CA LEU A 352 -0.61 -15.41 -20.42
C LEU A 352 -1.60 -16.46 -20.95
N THR A 353 -2.03 -17.38 -20.09
CA THR A 353 -3.01 -18.42 -20.44
C THR A 353 -4.35 -17.79 -20.80
N GLU A 354 -4.85 -16.87 -19.97
CA GLU A 354 -6.07 -16.09 -20.23
C GLU A 354 -5.97 -15.28 -21.53
N ALA A 355 -4.83 -14.63 -21.78
CA ALA A 355 -4.59 -13.90 -23.03
C ALA A 355 -4.70 -14.82 -24.26
N LYS A 356 -4.05 -15.99 -24.22
CA LYS A 356 -4.11 -16.99 -25.31
C LYS A 356 -5.55 -17.49 -25.51
N LEU A 357 -6.29 -17.76 -24.44
CA LEU A 357 -7.69 -18.18 -24.51
C LEU A 357 -8.60 -17.11 -25.12
N ILE A 358 -8.41 -15.83 -24.77
CA ILE A 358 -9.14 -14.71 -25.37
C ILE A 358 -8.90 -14.69 -26.89
N LEU A 359 -7.64 -14.74 -27.31
CA LEU A 359 -7.28 -14.65 -28.73
C LEU A 359 -7.75 -15.87 -29.55
N GLN A 360 -7.93 -17.04 -28.92
CA GLN A 360 -8.47 -18.25 -29.55
C GLN A 360 -9.99 -18.24 -29.68
N ASN A 361 -10.71 -17.59 -28.75
CA ASN A 361 -12.18 -17.69 -28.66
C ASN A 361 -12.92 -16.48 -29.25
N ILE A 362 -12.21 -15.40 -29.53
CA ILE A 362 -12.79 -14.15 -30.04
C ILE A 362 -12.01 -13.80 -31.29
N ASP A 363 -12.67 -13.73 -32.45
CA ASP A 363 -12.06 -13.22 -33.69
C ASP A 363 -12.04 -11.69 -33.71
N GLU A 364 -11.13 -11.09 -34.49
CA GLU A 364 -11.17 -9.65 -34.70
C GLU A 364 -12.40 -9.31 -35.55
N ASP A 365 -13.28 -8.49 -34.99
CA ASP A 365 -14.44 -7.97 -35.68
C ASP A 365 -13.99 -6.84 -36.61
N HIS A 366 -13.87 -7.16 -37.90
CA HIS A 366 -13.58 -6.19 -38.96
C HIS A 366 -14.81 -5.40 -39.43
N SER A 367 -16.00 -5.65 -38.86
CA SER A 367 -17.26 -5.03 -39.29
C SER A 367 -17.57 -3.66 -38.66
N GLN A 368 -16.58 -2.97 -38.10
CA GLN A 368 -16.76 -1.65 -37.47
C GLN A 368 -15.98 -0.61 -38.28
N GLU A 369 -16.53 0.52 -38.76
CA GLU A 369 -17.47 1.45 -38.13
C GLU A 369 -18.34 2.18 -39.19
N GLU A 370 -19.61 1.79 -39.37
CA GLU A 370 -20.67 2.69 -39.86
C GLU A 370 -21.62 2.97 -38.70
N ARG A 371 -21.21 3.81 -37.74
CA ARG A 371 -22.08 4.19 -36.62
C ARG A 371 -21.90 5.66 -36.29
N GLN A 372 -22.94 6.23 -35.69
CA GLN A 372 -22.96 7.64 -35.30
C GLN A 372 -21.80 7.96 -34.35
N ASP A 373 -20.85 8.73 -34.86
CA ASP A 373 -19.73 9.22 -34.09
C ASP A 373 -20.17 10.36 -33.16
N ILE A 374 -19.68 10.28 -31.93
CA ILE A 374 -19.72 11.34 -30.94
C ILE A 374 -18.38 12.07 -31.05
N ASP A 375 -18.45 13.39 -31.21
CA ASP A 375 -17.26 14.25 -31.22
C ASP A 375 -16.80 14.59 -29.79
N ALA A 376 -15.61 15.18 -29.67
CA ALA A 376 -15.05 15.62 -28.40
C ALA A 376 -15.99 16.52 -27.59
N LYS A 377 -16.80 17.37 -28.24
CA LYS A 377 -17.73 18.29 -27.57
C LYS A 377 -18.93 17.55 -26.97
N ALA A 378 -19.47 16.57 -27.68
CA ALA A 378 -20.56 15.75 -27.20
C ALA A 378 -20.09 14.80 -26.08
N PHE A 379 -18.86 14.28 -26.16
CA PHE A 379 -18.25 13.55 -25.04
C PHE A 379 -18.01 14.45 -23.81
N ALA A 380 -17.54 15.69 -24.01
CA ALA A 380 -17.39 16.66 -22.92
C ALA A 380 -18.72 16.90 -22.18
N LYS A 381 -19.86 17.01 -22.89
CA LYS A 381 -21.18 17.10 -22.26
C LYS A 381 -21.56 15.85 -21.46
N MET A 382 -21.11 14.66 -21.86
CA MET A 382 -21.29 13.44 -21.08
C MET A 382 -20.45 13.48 -19.80
N ALA A 383 -19.20 13.92 -19.91
CA ALA A 383 -18.28 14.12 -18.78
C ALA A 383 -18.81 15.15 -17.77
N GLU A 384 -19.34 16.29 -18.23
CA GLU A 384 -19.98 17.30 -17.38
C GLU A 384 -21.10 16.69 -16.54
N ARG A 385 -21.97 15.87 -17.15
CA ARG A 385 -23.07 15.20 -16.43
C ARG A 385 -22.57 14.19 -15.39
N GLU A 386 -21.44 13.55 -15.65
CA GLU A 386 -20.82 12.64 -14.69
C GLU A 386 -20.18 13.41 -13.53
N PHE A 387 -19.52 14.53 -13.80
CA PHE A 387 -19.03 15.45 -12.78
C PHE A 387 -20.15 16.04 -11.91
N GLU A 388 -21.29 16.41 -12.51
CA GLU A 388 -22.48 16.84 -11.76
C GLU A 388 -23.06 15.71 -10.88
N TYR A 389 -22.92 14.45 -11.29
CA TYR A 389 -23.29 13.31 -10.45
C TYR A 389 -22.35 13.15 -9.24
N PHE A 390 -21.06 13.40 -9.41
CA PHE A 390 -20.10 13.43 -8.30
C PHE A 390 -20.33 14.60 -7.35
N LYS A 391 -20.65 15.80 -7.87
CA LYS A 391 -21.00 16.98 -7.05
C LYS A 391 -22.19 16.75 -6.12
N LYS A 392 -23.17 15.92 -6.54
CA LYS A 392 -24.30 15.53 -5.69
C LYS A 392 -23.90 14.69 -4.48
N GLN A 393 -22.81 13.92 -4.59
CA GLN A 393 -22.27 13.10 -3.51
C GLN A 393 -21.29 13.90 -2.63
N SER A 394 -20.51 14.79 -3.25
CA SER A 394 -19.57 15.68 -2.57
C SER A 394 -19.61 17.08 -3.19
N PRO A 395 -20.23 18.07 -2.52
CA PRO A 395 -20.34 19.44 -3.06
C PRO A 395 -19.00 20.11 -3.40
N ASP A 396 -17.92 19.67 -2.75
CA ASP A 396 -16.56 20.18 -2.97
C ASP A 396 -15.87 19.56 -4.20
N TYR A 397 -16.54 18.68 -4.96
CA TYR A 397 -15.99 18.11 -6.17
C TYR A 397 -15.85 19.17 -7.27
N ASN A 398 -14.63 19.34 -7.78
CA ASN A 398 -14.34 20.24 -8.88
C ASN A 398 -13.47 19.53 -9.93
N GLY A 399 -14.05 19.19 -11.08
CA GLY A 399 -13.37 18.61 -12.22
C GLY A 399 -13.50 19.51 -13.44
N ASN A 400 -12.40 19.74 -14.14
CA ASN A 400 -12.35 20.54 -15.36
C ASN A 400 -12.23 19.65 -16.60
N ILE A 401 -12.75 20.14 -17.72
CA ILE A 401 -12.63 19.50 -19.04
C ILE A 401 -11.90 20.46 -19.96
N HIS A 402 -10.83 19.96 -20.58
CA HIS A 402 -9.98 20.71 -21.48
C HIS A 402 -10.03 20.07 -22.87
N ILE A 403 -10.60 20.77 -23.84
CA ILE A 403 -10.52 20.38 -25.26
C ILE A 403 -9.36 21.13 -25.87
N ARG A 404 -8.39 20.41 -26.44
CA ARG A 404 -7.12 20.99 -26.91
C ARG A 404 -6.67 20.41 -28.26
N ASP A 405 -5.98 21.23 -29.04
CA ASP A 405 -5.39 20.83 -30.33
C ASP A 405 -3.99 20.20 -30.17
N ASP A 406 -3.33 20.41 -29.02
CA ASP A 406 -1.96 19.95 -28.73
C ASP A 406 -1.92 18.59 -27.99
N VAL A 407 -3.08 17.98 -27.77
CA VAL A 407 -3.23 16.67 -27.13
C VAL A 407 -3.67 15.66 -28.17
N ASN A 408 -2.97 14.53 -28.26
CA ASN A 408 -3.25 13.49 -29.27
C ASN A 408 -4.05 12.30 -28.72
N ILE A 409 -4.22 12.21 -27.40
CA ILE A 409 -4.86 11.08 -26.71
C ILE A 409 -5.70 11.63 -25.57
N MET A 410 -6.93 11.14 -25.42
CA MET A 410 -7.75 11.43 -24.24
C MET A 410 -7.06 10.91 -22.98
N MET A 411 -7.03 11.71 -21.92
CA MET A 411 -6.42 11.31 -20.65
C MET A 411 -7.04 12.04 -19.47
N VAL A 412 -7.00 11.40 -18.31
CA VAL A 412 -7.20 12.07 -17.03
C VAL A 412 -5.87 12.34 -16.35
N SER A 413 -5.64 13.60 -15.99
CA SER A 413 -4.47 14.03 -15.22
C SER A 413 -4.95 14.83 -14.02
N GLN A 414 -4.59 14.39 -12.82
CA GLN A 414 -4.96 15.05 -11.56
C GLN A 414 -6.46 15.38 -11.43
N GLY A 415 -7.32 14.44 -11.87
CA GLY A 415 -8.78 14.59 -11.81
C GLY A 415 -9.39 15.44 -12.93
N GLU A 416 -8.57 16.02 -13.80
CA GLU A 416 -9.03 16.78 -14.96
C GLU A 416 -8.99 15.95 -16.23
N LEU A 417 -10.00 16.14 -17.08
CA LEU A 417 -10.13 15.45 -18.36
C LEU A 417 -9.53 16.31 -19.48
N TYR A 418 -8.64 15.72 -20.27
CA TYR A 418 -8.06 16.32 -21.47
C TYR A 418 -8.51 15.54 -22.71
N LEU A 419 -9.05 16.26 -23.69
CA LEU A 419 -9.61 15.69 -24.93
C LEU A 419 -8.95 16.35 -26.15
N PRO A 420 -8.48 15.57 -27.14
CA PRO A 420 -8.15 16.10 -28.46
C PRO A 420 -9.39 16.71 -29.12
N SER A 421 -9.23 17.86 -29.77
CA SER A 421 -10.34 18.57 -30.42
C SER A 421 -10.94 17.83 -31.60
N ASP A 422 -10.15 16.97 -32.25
CA ASP A 422 -10.49 16.15 -33.41
C ASP A 422 -10.90 14.72 -33.04
N TYR A 423 -11.01 14.39 -31.74
CA TYR A 423 -11.33 13.04 -31.29
C TYR A 423 -12.78 12.65 -31.61
N THR A 424 -12.96 11.48 -32.21
CA THR A 424 -14.27 10.86 -32.51
C THR A 424 -14.34 9.46 -31.93
N MET A 425 -15.55 9.02 -31.55
CA MET A 425 -15.78 7.67 -31.05
C MET A 425 -17.23 7.24 -31.21
N THR A 426 -17.47 5.93 -31.27
CA THR A 426 -18.84 5.41 -31.25
C THR A 426 -19.55 5.73 -29.93
N LYS A 427 -20.89 5.81 -29.95
CA LYS A 427 -21.68 6.04 -28.72
C LYS A 427 -21.43 5.02 -27.61
N ASN A 428 -21.27 3.74 -27.96
CA ASN A 428 -20.96 2.70 -26.97
C ASN A 428 -19.54 2.87 -26.42
N GLY A 429 -18.56 3.17 -27.29
CA GLY A 429 -17.21 3.51 -26.89
C GLY A 429 -17.16 4.71 -25.95
N ALA A 430 -17.95 5.76 -26.22
CA ALA A 430 -18.08 6.92 -25.34
C ALA A 430 -18.58 6.54 -23.94
N ALA A 431 -19.59 5.67 -23.83
CA ALA A 431 -20.09 5.24 -22.51
C ALA A 431 -19.05 4.43 -21.73
N ALA A 432 -18.30 3.55 -22.41
CA ALA A 432 -17.21 2.77 -21.82
C ALA A 432 -16.06 3.67 -21.35
N LEU A 433 -15.58 4.55 -22.23
CA LEU A 433 -14.52 5.51 -21.95
C LEU A 433 -14.88 6.48 -20.84
N LEU A 434 -16.15 6.88 -20.74
CA LEU A 434 -16.63 7.72 -19.64
C LEU A 434 -16.40 7.05 -18.28
N GLN A 435 -16.74 5.77 -18.12
CA GLN A 435 -16.53 5.08 -16.84
C GLN A 435 -15.06 4.66 -16.64
N HIS A 436 -14.32 4.39 -17.71
CA HIS A 436 -12.88 4.13 -17.67
C HIS A 436 -12.13 5.36 -17.13
N GLU A 437 -12.25 6.50 -17.80
CA GLU A 437 -11.48 7.70 -17.45
C GLU A 437 -12.06 8.41 -16.21
N ILE A 438 -13.38 8.64 -16.18
CA ILE A 438 -14.00 9.45 -15.13
C ILE A 438 -14.48 8.57 -13.96
N GLY A 439 -15.20 7.49 -14.27
CA GLY A 439 -15.71 6.55 -13.27
C GLY A 439 -14.62 5.79 -12.51
N THR A 440 -13.38 5.81 -13.01
CA THR A 440 -12.22 5.20 -12.35
C THR A 440 -11.15 6.24 -12.05
N HIS A 441 -10.40 6.74 -13.05
CA HIS A 441 -9.20 7.54 -12.76
C HIS A 441 -9.47 8.91 -12.12
N ALA A 442 -10.49 9.64 -12.57
CA ALA A 442 -10.86 10.92 -11.95
C ALA A 442 -11.48 10.70 -10.57
N LEU A 443 -12.33 9.69 -10.42
CA LEU A 443 -12.99 9.33 -9.17
C LEU A 443 -11.98 8.91 -8.09
N THR A 444 -11.04 8.00 -8.39
CA THR A 444 -10.05 7.52 -7.42
C THR A 444 -9.03 8.60 -7.09
N TYR A 445 -8.69 9.47 -8.04
CA TYR A 445 -7.90 10.66 -7.74
C TYR A 445 -8.60 11.57 -6.72
N TYR A 446 -9.88 11.88 -6.96
CA TYR A 446 -10.65 12.71 -6.03
C TYR A 446 -10.79 12.04 -4.67
N ASN A 447 -11.22 10.78 -4.60
CA ASN A 447 -11.32 10.05 -3.33
C ASN A 447 -9.98 10.05 -2.60
N GLY A 448 -8.87 9.79 -3.31
CA GLY A 448 -7.53 9.85 -2.76
C GLY A 448 -7.15 11.23 -2.23
N SER A 449 -7.57 12.31 -2.91
CA SER A 449 -7.33 13.70 -2.46
C SER A 449 -8.08 14.10 -1.19
N GLN A 450 -9.12 13.33 -0.83
CA GLN A 450 -9.86 13.53 0.41
C GLN A 450 -9.24 12.76 1.59
N GLN A 451 -8.22 11.93 1.32
CA GLN A 451 -7.49 11.20 2.35
C GLN A 451 -6.44 12.09 3.03
N SER A 452 -5.99 11.67 4.21
CA SER A 452 -4.93 12.34 4.96
C SER A 452 -3.56 12.25 4.27
N LEU A 453 -3.32 11.18 3.50
CA LEU A 453 -2.10 10.91 2.76
C LEU A 453 -2.23 11.34 1.30
N SER A 454 -1.35 12.23 0.84
CA SER A 454 -1.32 12.69 -0.56
C SER A 454 -0.99 11.57 -1.55
N GLN A 455 -0.26 10.54 -1.11
CA GLN A 455 -0.01 9.33 -1.90
C GLN A 455 -1.28 8.57 -2.28
N MET A 456 -2.40 8.72 -1.55
CA MET A 456 -3.68 8.11 -1.96
C MET A 456 -4.22 8.73 -3.26
N ALA A 457 -3.90 9.99 -3.56
CA ALA A 457 -4.27 10.64 -4.83
C ALA A 457 -3.21 10.43 -5.92
N ALA A 458 -1.93 10.52 -5.54
CA ALA A 458 -0.80 10.39 -6.45
C ALA A 458 -0.55 8.94 -6.89
N GLY A 459 -0.80 7.97 -6.01
CA GLY A 459 -0.68 6.54 -6.22
C GLY A 459 0.50 5.89 -5.51
N PHE A 460 0.23 4.95 -4.61
CA PHE A 460 1.24 4.05 -4.01
C PHE A 460 1.89 3.12 -5.05
N ALA A 461 2.96 2.41 -4.71
CA ALA A 461 3.64 1.52 -5.65
C ALA A 461 2.70 0.50 -6.31
N ASP A 462 2.95 0.18 -7.58
CA ASP A 462 2.21 -0.81 -8.38
C ASP A 462 0.70 -0.52 -8.57
N TYR A 463 0.21 0.68 -8.22
CA TYR A 463 -1.23 0.99 -8.25
C TYR A 463 -1.85 0.90 -9.66
N ASP A 464 -1.04 1.08 -10.72
CA ASP A 464 -1.52 1.16 -12.09
C ASP A 464 -2.31 -0.11 -12.48
N ALA A 465 -1.87 -1.32 -12.09
CA ALA A 465 -2.54 -2.56 -12.48
C ALA A 465 -3.98 -2.63 -11.94
N LEU A 466 -4.19 -2.32 -10.65
CA LEU A 466 -5.53 -2.30 -10.07
C LEU A 466 -6.40 -1.21 -10.71
N GLN A 467 -5.86 -0.01 -10.93
CA GLN A 467 -6.62 1.07 -11.57
C GLN A 467 -7.07 0.69 -12.98
N GLU A 468 -6.18 0.13 -13.79
CA GLU A 468 -6.51 -0.32 -15.15
C GLU A 468 -7.48 -1.52 -15.13
N GLY A 469 -7.33 -2.42 -14.16
CA GLY A 469 -8.27 -3.52 -13.94
C GLY A 469 -9.68 -3.04 -13.62
N ILE A 470 -9.83 -2.08 -12.69
CA ILE A 470 -11.13 -1.45 -12.37
C ILE A 470 -11.68 -0.72 -13.60
N ALA A 471 -10.82 -0.02 -14.35
CA ALA A 471 -11.23 0.73 -15.52
C ALA A 471 -11.80 -0.19 -16.61
N VAL A 472 -11.11 -1.30 -16.93
CA VAL A 472 -11.61 -2.31 -17.89
C VAL A 472 -12.84 -3.03 -17.35
N LEU A 473 -12.90 -3.36 -16.05
CA LEU A 473 -14.09 -3.92 -15.43
C LEU A 473 -15.28 -2.97 -15.56
N SER A 474 -15.07 -1.66 -15.42
CA SER A 474 -16.11 -0.65 -15.58
C SER A 474 -16.71 -0.64 -16.99
N GLU A 475 -15.87 -0.85 -18.02
CA GLU A 475 -16.31 -1.02 -19.41
C GLU A 475 -17.26 -2.23 -19.52
N TYR A 476 -16.94 -3.36 -18.87
CA TYR A 476 -17.81 -4.54 -18.84
C TYR A 476 -19.12 -4.30 -18.08
N LEU A 477 -19.04 -3.66 -16.91
CA LEU A 477 -20.19 -3.42 -16.04
C LEU A 477 -21.26 -2.58 -16.73
N ILE A 478 -20.87 -1.61 -17.56
CA ILE A 478 -21.81 -0.83 -18.37
C ILE A 478 -22.17 -1.47 -19.73
N GLY A 479 -21.56 -2.61 -20.08
CA GLY A 479 -21.81 -3.33 -21.33
C GLY A 479 -21.14 -2.72 -22.56
N GLY A 480 -20.00 -2.06 -22.37
CA GLY A 480 -19.22 -1.41 -23.43
C GLY A 480 -17.88 -2.08 -23.74
N LEU A 481 -17.47 -3.11 -22.98
CA LEU A 481 -16.25 -3.88 -23.27
C LEU A 481 -16.48 -4.75 -24.51
N SER A 482 -15.78 -4.46 -25.61
CA SER A 482 -15.93 -5.19 -26.87
C SER A 482 -14.92 -6.34 -27.02
N GLY A 483 -15.23 -7.30 -27.89
CA GLY A 483 -14.31 -8.38 -28.25
C GLY A 483 -12.97 -7.86 -28.80
N ASN A 484 -12.99 -6.87 -29.70
CA ASN A 484 -11.77 -6.23 -30.22
C ASN A 484 -10.94 -5.58 -29.12
N ARG A 485 -11.60 -4.89 -28.18
CA ARG A 485 -10.92 -4.29 -27.02
C ARG A 485 -10.23 -5.36 -26.19
N LEU A 486 -10.92 -6.44 -25.85
CA LEU A 486 -10.36 -7.55 -25.07
C LEU A 486 -9.21 -8.25 -25.81
N ARG A 487 -9.33 -8.44 -27.14
CA ARG A 487 -8.24 -8.95 -28.00
C ARG A 487 -7.01 -8.05 -27.94
N ILE A 488 -7.14 -6.74 -28.04
CA ILE A 488 -6.00 -5.81 -27.94
C ILE A 488 -5.27 -5.97 -26.61
N LEU A 489 -6.01 -6.11 -25.49
CA LEU A 489 -5.40 -6.33 -24.18
C LEU A 489 -4.65 -7.67 -24.11
N ALA A 490 -5.22 -8.74 -24.65
CA ALA A 490 -4.57 -10.05 -24.74
C ALA A 490 -3.35 -10.05 -25.67
N GLY A 491 -3.44 -9.35 -26.81
CA GLY A 491 -2.33 -9.18 -27.75
C GLY A 491 -1.14 -8.48 -27.12
N ARG A 492 -1.36 -7.49 -26.23
CA ARG A 492 -0.27 -6.84 -25.46
C ARG A 492 0.47 -7.81 -24.55
N VAL A 493 -0.25 -8.74 -23.90
CA VAL A 493 0.36 -9.76 -23.05
C VAL A 493 1.20 -10.72 -23.88
N VAL A 494 0.67 -11.25 -24.98
CA VAL A 494 1.40 -12.18 -25.84
C VAL A 494 2.60 -11.50 -26.52
N ALA A 495 2.48 -10.22 -26.89
CA ALA A 495 3.61 -9.45 -27.42
C ALA A 495 4.69 -9.23 -26.36
N GLY A 496 4.31 -8.98 -25.11
CA GLY A 496 5.24 -8.89 -23.98
C GLY A 496 5.95 -10.21 -23.70
N ASP A 497 5.26 -11.34 -23.82
CA ASP A 497 5.81 -12.70 -23.65
C ASP A 497 6.87 -12.99 -24.72
N ALA A 498 6.55 -12.71 -25.98
CA ALA A 498 7.50 -12.85 -27.08
C ALA A 498 8.73 -11.94 -26.89
N LEU A 499 8.55 -10.70 -26.41
CA LEU A 499 9.66 -9.79 -26.10
C LEU A 499 10.54 -10.34 -24.97
N LEU A 500 9.94 -10.94 -23.92
CA LEU A 500 10.67 -11.61 -22.84
C LEU A 500 11.52 -12.78 -23.34
N ASP A 501 11.01 -13.52 -24.32
CA ASP A 501 11.72 -14.61 -25.00
C ASP A 501 12.78 -14.12 -26.00
N GLY A 502 12.97 -12.80 -26.12
CA GLY A 502 13.99 -12.19 -26.96
C GLY A 502 13.57 -11.96 -28.41
N ALA A 503 12.28 -12.02 -28.72
CA ALA A 503 11.78 -11.72 -30.06
C ALA A 503 12.05 -10.27 -30.44
N ASP A 504 12.44 -10.05 -31.70
CA ASP A 504 12.60 -8.72 -32.27
C ASP A 504 11.26 -8.12 -32.75
N PHE A 505 11.30 -6.86 -33.20
CA PHE A 505 10.13 -6.12 -33.65
C PHE A 505 9.34 -6.87 -34.73
N LYS A 506 10.04 -7.45 -35.72
CA LYS A 506 9.39 -8.12 -36.86
C LYS A 506 8.75 -9.43 -36.43
N GLN A 507 9.41 -10.17 -35.54
CA GLN A 507 8.89 -11.41 -34.97
C GLN A 507 7.62 -11.15 -34.16
N VAL A 508 7.61 -10.14 -33.29
CA VAL A 508 6.42 -9.77 -32.51
C VAL A 508 5.28 -9.28 -33.42
N PHE A 509 5.59 -8.46 -34.43
CA PHE A 509 4.59 -8.01 -35.40
C PHE A 509 3.98 -9.18 -36.17
N SER A 510 4.80 -10.09 -36.69
CA SER A 510 4.35 -11.28 -37.43
C SER A 510 3.54 -12.22 -36.55
N LEU A 511 3.93 -12.40 -35.28
CA LEU A 511 3.15 -13.16 -34.31
C LEU A 511 1.72 -12.61 -34.19
N LEU A 512 1.58 -11.30 -33.99
CA LEU A 512 0.26 -10.68 -33.86
C LEU A 512 -0.53 -10.71 -35.18
N HIS A 513 0.10 -10.31 -36.28
CA HIS A 513 -0.59 -10.16 -37.57
C HIS A 513 -0.92 -11.52 -38.21
N THR A 514 0.06 -12.41 -38.29
CA THR A 514 -0.05 -13.67 -39.03
C THR A 514 -0.66 -14.80 -38.19
N GLN A 515 -0.23 -14.95 -36.93
CA GLN A 515 -0.68 -16.08 -36.10
C GLN A 515 -1.96 -15.77 -35.32
N TYR A 516 -2.09 -14.55 -34.78
CA TYR A 516 -3.29 -14.16 -34.03
C TYR A 516 -4.31 -13.37 -34.84
N GLY A 517 -4.02 -13.06 -36.12
CA GLY A 517 -4.99 -12.49 -37.04
C GLY A 517 -5.38 -11.02 -36.73
N PHE A 518 -4.50 -10.25 -36.08
CA PHE A 518 -4.72 -8.81 -35.95
C PHE A 518 -4.54 -8.10 -37.30
N SER A 519 -5.31 -7.04 -37.55
CA SER A 519 -5.04 -6.08 -38.61
C SER A 519 -3.60 -5.53 -38.51
N LYS A 520 -2.99 -5.17 -39.65
CA LYS A 520 -1.62 -4.63 -39.69
C LYS A 520 -1.48 -3.39 -38.80
N GLU A 521 -2.53 -2.56 -38.71
CA GLU A 521 -2.60 -1.38 -37.86
C GLU A 521 -2.53 -1.77 -36.36
N ASN A 522 -3.39 -2.68 -35.91
CA ASN A 522 -3.40 -3.11 -34.51
C ASN A 522 -2.12 -3.86 -34.13
N ALA A 523 -1.65 -4.78 -34.99
CA ALA A 523 -0.39 -5.49 -34.80
C ALA A 523 0.79 -4.52 -34.65
N PHE A 524 0.89 -3.51 -35.51
CA PHE A 524 1.92 -2.47 -35.41
C PHE A 524 1.78 -1.63 -34.14
N ASN A 525 0.57 -1.21 -33.79
CA ASN A 525 0.34 -0.37 -32.62
C ASN A 525 0.73 -1.10 -31.32
N ILE A 526 0.38 -2.38 -31.18
CA ILE A 526 0.77 -3.20 -30.02
C ILE A 526 2.29 -3.40 -30.01
N THR A 527 2.87 -3.84 -31.14
CA THR A 527 4.32 -4.06 -31.25
C THR A 527 5.10 -2.79 -30.94
N SER A 528 4.73 -1.66 -31.54
CA SER A 528 5.47 -0.42 -31.38
C SER A 528 5.49 0.11 -29.95
N ARG A 529 4.45 -0.20 -29.16
CA ARG A 529 4.38 0.11 -27.73
C ARG A 529 5.30 -0.80 -26.90
N MET A 530 5.40 -2.09 -27.23
CA MET A 530 6.32 -3.02 -26.56
C MET A 530 7.78 -2.64 -26.72
N PHE A 531 8.17 -2.03 -27.85
CA PHE A 531 9.56 -1.62 -28.10
C PHE A 531 9.90 -0.19 -27.65
N GLN A 532 8.97 0.52 -27.00
CA GLN A 532 9.26 1.84 -26.43
C GLN A 532 10.37 1.77 -25.38
N GLY A 533 11.17 2.83 -25.26
CA GLY A 533 12.35 2.89 -24.40
C GLY A 533 13.45 1.84 -24.64
N GLY A 534 13.31 0.90 -25.58
CA GLY A 534 14.20 -0.26 -25.74
C GLY A 534 13.57 -1.60 -25.27
N GLY A 535 12.31 -1.57 -24.84
CA GLY A 535 11.54 -2.73 -24.38
C GLY A 535 10.72 -2.37 -23.13
N PHE A 536 9.40 -2.15 -23.27
CA PHE A 536 8.53 -1.64 -22.21
C PHE A 536 7.30 -2.52 -21.99
N LEU A 537 7.25 -3.15 -20.82
CA LEU A 537 6.22 -4.14 -20.47
C LEU A 537 4.98 -3.54 -19.79
N LYS A 538 4.86 -2.21 -19.65
CA LYS A 538 3.73 -1.59 -18.93
C LYS A 538 2.37 -2.04 -19.46
N ASP A 539 2.24 -2.19 -20.76
CA ASP A 539 0.95 -2.46 -21.40
C ASP A 539 0.36 -3.85 -21.07
N ILE A 540 1.12 -4.74 -20.40
CA ILE A 540 0.58 -6.01 -19.87
C ILE A 540 -0.35 -5.78 -18.67
N ILE A 541 -0.20 -4.66 -17.95
CA ILE A 541 -0.90 -4.42 -16.69
C ILE A 541 -2.42 -4.32 -16.85
N TYR A 542 -2.90 -3.98 -18.06
CA TYR A 542 -4.33 -3.85 -18.32
C TYR A 542 -5.06 -5.19 -18.17
N LEU A 543 -4.59 -6.24 -18.85
CA LEU A 543 -5.18 -7.57 -18.72
C LEU A 543 -4.80 -8.21 -17.38
N LYS A 544 -3.55 -8.03 -16.93
CA LYS A 544 -3.11 -8.50 -15.61
C LYS A 544 -4.01 -7.96 -14.49
N GLY A 545 -4.28 -6.66 -14.49
CA GLY A 545 -5.15 -6.01 -13.51
C GLY A 545 -6.57 -6.53 -13.55
N LEU A 546 -7.12 -6.80 -14.74
CA LEU A 546 -8.45 -7.41 -14.87
C LEU A 546 -8.48 -8.85 -14.32
N VAL A 547 -7.45 -9.66 -14.61
CA VAL A 547 -7.31 -11.03 -14.08
C VAL A 547 -7.20 -11.00 -12.56
N GLU A 548 -6.29 -10.21 -12.01
CA GLU A 548 -6.08 -10.09 -10.56
C GLU A 548 -7.33 -9.56 -9.84
N LEU A 549 -8.04 -8.59 -10.44
CA LEU A 549 -9.29 -8.06 -9.87
C LEU A 549 -10.41 -9.10 -9.93
N ARG A 550 -10.53 -9.88 -11.01
CA ARG A 550 -11.49 -10.99 -11.09
C ARG A 550 -11.22 -12.01 -9.99
N ASP A 551 -9.97 -12.43 -9.84
CA ASP A 551 -9.58 -13.44 -8.85
C ASP A 551 -9.84 -12.93 -7.42
N TYR A 552 -9.52 -11.65 -7.13
CA TYR A 552 -9.87 -11.00 -5.87
C TYR A 552 -11.40 -11.00 -5.60
N LEU A 553 -12.23 -10.77 -6.62
CA LEU A 553 -13.69 -10.79 -6.46
C LEU A 553 -14.24 -12.22 -6.26
N ILE A 554 -13.62 -13.23 -6.88
CA ILE A 554 -13.95 -14.65 -6.67
C ILE A 554 -13.65 -15.06 -5.23
N ASP A 555 -12.54 -14.57 -4.66
CA ASP A 555 -12.14 -14.79 -3.27
C ASP A 555 -12.91 -13.89 -2.27
N ASP A 556 -14.16 -13.58 -2.58
CA ASP A 556 -15.09 -12.76 -1.80
C ASP A 556 -14.69 -11.29 -1.55
N GLY A 557 -13.67 -10.80 -2.24
CA GLY A 557 -13.26 -9.39 -2.19
C GLY A 557 -14.38 -8.42 -2.60
N GLU A 558 -14.35 -7.21 -2.01
CA GLU A 558 -15.30 -6.14 -2.30
C GLU A 558 -14.70 -5.07 -3.22
N LEU A 559 -15.48 -4.60 -4.20
CA LEU A 559 -15.04 -3.59 -5.17
C LEU A 559 -15.01 -2.17 -4.57
N GLU A 560 -15.98 -1.84 -3.71
CA GLU A 560 -16.16 -0.47 -3.22
C GLU A 560 -14.93 0.06 -2.45
N PRO A 561 -14.31 -0.69 -1.50
CA PRO A 561 -13.11 -0.23 -0.80
C PRO A 561 -11.94 0.12 -1.72
N LEU A 562 -11.81 -0.55 -2.88
CA LEU A 562 -10.76 -0.32 -3.87
C LEU A 562 -10.83 1.07 -4.52
N LEU A 563 -11.95 1.78 -4.35
CA LEU A 563 -12.18 3.12 -4.89
C LEU A 563 -11.70 4.24 -3.96
N ALA A 564 -11.17 3.92 -2.77
CA ALA A 564 -10.76 4.90 -1.76
C ALA A 564 -9.58 5.80 -2.18
N GLY A 565 -8.82 5.38 -3.19
CA GLY A 565 -7.67 6.08 -3.72
C GLY A 565 -6.92 5.23 -4.74
N LYS A 566 -5.61 5.49 -4.87
CA LYS A 566 -4.72 4.80 -5.79
C LYS A 566 -3.70 3.94 -5.02
N PHE A 567 -3.95 2.64 -5.00
CA PHE A 567 -3.08 1.62 -4.42
C PHE A 567 -3.19 0.31 -5.22
N ALA A 568 -2.35 -0.68 -4.91
CA ALA A 568 -2.36 -1.99 -5.56
C ALA A 568 -3.15 -3.02 -4.72
N LEU A 569 -3.62 -4.11 -5.33
CA LEU A 569 -4.33 -5.18 -4.61
C LEU A 569 -3.54 -5.75 -3.43
N LYS A 570 -2.21 -5.90 -3.58
CA LYS A 570 -1.32 -6.33 -2.49
C LYS A 570 -1.31 -5.38 -1.27
N HIS A 571 -1.82 -4.16 -1.41
CA HIS A 571 -1.93 -3.19 -0.32
C HIS A 571 -3.28 -3.21 0.39
N VAL A 572 -4.28 -3.99 -0.08
CA VAL A 572 -5.65 -3.95 0.46
C VAL A 572 -5.66 -4.15 1.97
N GLU A 573 -5.00 -5.19 2.49
CA GLU A 573 -4.93 -5.44 3.94
C GLU A 573 -4.33 -4.27 4.73
N VAL A 574 -3.31 -3.62 4.16
CA VAL A 574 -2.67 -2.45 4.80
C VAL A 574 -3.57 -1.22 4.76
N ILE A 575 -4.29 -1.00 3.66
CA ILE A 575 -5.26 0.09 3.54
C ILE A 575 -6.45 -0.14 4.47
N GLU A 576 -6.90 -1.38 4.64
CA GLU A 576 -7.92 -1.78 5.61
C GLU A 576 -7.43 -1.53 7.04
N ASP A 577 -6.20 -1.93 7.40
CA ASP A 577 -5.59 -1.59 8.70
C ASP A 577 -5.61 -0.09 8.98
N LEU A 578 -5.16 0.72 8.02
CA LEU A 578 -5.14 2.17 8.15
C LEU A 578 -6.56 2.76 8.26
N THR A 579 -7.55 2.18 7.58
CA THR A 579 -8.95 2.61 7.63
C THR A 579 -9.60 2.24 8.97
N ASP A 580 -9.38 1.01 9.45
CA ASP A 580 -9.85 0.51 10.75
C ASP A 580 -9.27 1.31 11.92
N ARG A 581 -8.04 1.82 11.75
CA ARG A 581 -7.37 2.72 12.70
C ARG A 581 -7.82 4.17 12.60
N GLY A 582 -8.71 4.50 11.66
CA GLY A 582 -9.22 5.86 11.42
C GLY A 582 -8.21 6.80 10.76
N LEU A 583 -7.11 6.27 10.21
CA LEU A 583 -6.08 7.05 9.50
C LEU A 583 -6.46 7.37 8.06
N LEU A 584 -7.26 6.48 7.46
CA LEU A 584 -7.91 6.64 6.16
C LEU A 584 -9.43 6.59 6.34
N THR A 585 -10.14 7.05 5.32
CA THR A 585 -11.60 7.10 5.30
C THR A 585 -12.14 6.30 4.11
N PRO A 586 -13.37 5.74 4.21
CA PRO A 586 -14.03 5.10 3.07
C PRO A 586 -14.17 6.03 1.86
N PRO A 587 -14.33 5.51 0.62
CA PRO A 587 -14.48 6.33 -0.58
C PRO A 587 -15.68 7.28 -0.48
N LYS A 588 -15.45 8.57 -0.73
CA LYS A 588 -16.49 9.61 -0.69
C LYS A 588 -17.40 9.58 -1.93
N LEU A 589 -16.82 9.33 -3.10
CA LEU A 589 -17.52 9.19 -4.36
C LEU A 589 -17.66 7.73 -4.77
N LYS A 590 -18.85 7.42 -5.28
CA LYS A 590 -19.18 6.14 -5.92
C LYS A 590 -19.48 6.36 -7.41
N PRO A 591 -18.96 5.50 -8.31
CA PRO A 591 -19.23 5.60 -9.73
C PRO A 591 -20.63 5.11 -10.07
N ARG A 592 -21.15 5.59 -11.21
CA ARG A 592 -22.53 5.31 -11.62
C ARG A 592 -22.79 3.82 -11.85
N TYR A 593 -21.80 3.07 -12.33
CA TYR A 593 -21.96 1.65 -12.63
C TYR A 593 -22.35 0.79 -11.42
N LEU A 594 -22.03 1.21 -10.19
CA LEU A 594 -22.47 0.50 -8.96
C LEU A 594 -23.99 0.51 -8.77
N THR A 595 -24.67 1.48 -9.37
CA THR A 595 -26.15 1.59 -9.32
C THR A 595 -26.82 1.22 -10.64
N SER A 596 -26.04 0.70 -11.60
CA SER A 596 -26.57 0.36 -12.92
C SER A 596 -27.46 -0.89 -12.87
N PRO A 597 -28.53 -0.96 -13.67
CA PRO A 597 -29.34 -2.17 -13.78
C PRO A 597 -28.48 -3.38 -14.19
N GLY A 598 -28.56 -4.46 -13.41
CA GLY A 598 -27.79 -5.68 -13.67
C GLY A 598 -26.38 -5.71 -13.09
N PHE A 599 -25.95 -4.68 -12.34
CA PHE A 599 -24.66 -4.68 -11.64
C PHE A 599 -24.47 -5.94 -10.78
N ASN A 600 -25.39 -6.20 -9.83
CA ASN A 600 -25.30 -7.37 -8.95
C ASN A 600 -25.19 -8.68 -9.74
N LYS A 601 -26.01 -8.85 -10.79
CA LYS A 601 -25.97 -10.05 -11.64
C LYS A 601 -24.60 -10.23 -12.33
N LYS A 602 -24.00 -9.15 -12.83
CA LYS A 602 -22.68 -9.21 -13.47
C LYS A 602 -21.57 -9.53 -12.46
N ILE A 603 -21.63 -8.93 -11.27
CA ILE A 603 -20.71 -9.24 -10.18
C ILE A 603 -20.86 -10.69 -9.72
N ASP A 604 -22.08 -11.18 -9.53
CA ASP A 604 -22.35 -12.56 -9.13
C ASP A 604 -21.81 -13.56 -10.15
N HIS A 605 -21.96 -13.28 -11.45
CA HIS A 605 -21.35 -14.12 -12.49
C HIS A 605 -19.81 -14.12 -12.40
N ILE A 606 -19.18 -12.98 -12.14
CA ILE A 606 -17.72 -12.90 -11.93
C ILE A 606 -17.32 -13.75 -10.72
N LYS A 607 -18.01 -13.59 -9.58
CA LYS A 607 -17.76 -14.38 -8.37
C LYS A 607 -17.95 -15.89 -8.58
N GLN A 608 -18.83 -16.29 -9.50
CA GLN A 608 -19.04 -17.68 -9.92
C GLN A 608 -18.00 -18.20 -10.93
N GLY A 609 -16.96 -17.41 -11.26
CA GLY A 609 -15.88 -17.82 -12.16
C GLY A 609 -16.16 -17.57 -13.64
N LEU A 610 -16.87 -16.48 -13.99
CA LEU A 610 -17.06 -16.09 -15.39
C LEU A 610 -15.71 -15.94 -16.12
N ALA A 611 -15.55 -16.70 -17.21
CA ALA A 611 -14.37 -16.59 -18.07
C ALA A 611 -14.26 -15.19 -18.71
N LEU A 612 -13.05 -14.65 -18.82
CA LEU A 612 -12.84 -13.29 -19.36
C LEU A 612 -13.35 -13.15 -20.80
N SER A 613 -13.24 -14.20 -21.62
CA SER A 613 -13.76 -14.23 -22.99
C SER A 613 -15.29 -14.12 -23.09
N LYS A 614 -16.00 -14.21 -21.97
CA LYS A 614 -17.45 -14.00 -21.84
C LYS A 614 -17.81 -12.63 -21.26
N MET A 615 -16.82 -11.76 -21.02
CA MET A 615 -17.03 -10.39 -20.54
C MET A 615 -17.25 -9.39 -21.69
N ILE A 616 -18.08 -9.74 -22.67
CA ILE A 616 -18.38 -8.91 -23.85
C ILE A 616 -19.89 -8.74 -24.09
#